data_AF-A0A1K2IRW3-F1
#
_entry.id   AF-A0A1K2IRW3-F1
#
_cell.length_a   1.000
_cell.length_b   1.000
_cell.length_c   1.000
_cell.angle_alpha   90.00
_cell.angle_beta   90.00
_cell.angle_gamma   90.00
#
_symmetry.space_group_name_H-M   'P 1'
#
loop_
_entity.id
_entity.type
_entity.pdbx_description
1 polymer ?
#
loop_
_entity_poly.entity_id
_entity_poly.type
_entity_poly.pdbx_seq_one_letter_code
_entity_poly.pdbx_strand_id
1 'polypeptide(L)'
;MLERFSKATESHSRNKAYQFWQYGNHAEEVYTLHFLWDKLNYIHLNPVRAGLVDKAHYYIYSSASNYVLGNGLLDVELADNPVIDVTKKNEFWKYNNYND
;
A
#
# COMPACT_ATOMS: atom_id res chain seq x y z
N MET A 1 -14.06 -4.71 -22.54
CA MET A 1 -13.87 -3.96 -21.28
C MET A 1 -15.17 -3.30 -20.83
N LEU A 2 -15.81 -2.46 -21.67
CA LEU A 2 -17.09 -1.82 -21.36
C LEU A 2 -18.21 -2.79 -20.94
N GLU A 3 -18.30 -3.97 -21.55
CA GLU A 3 -19.25 -5.02 -21.14
C GLU A 3 -19.09 -5.41 -19.66
N ARG A 4 -17.86 -5.53 -19.16
CA ARG A 4 -17.60 -5.87 -17.76
C ARG A 4 -18.03 -4.75 -16.82
N PHE A 5 -17.82 -3.50 -17.22
CA PHE A 5 -18.27 -2.34 -16.45
C PHE A 5 -19.79 -2.19 -16.46
N SER A 6 -20.46 -2.56 -17.55
CA SER A 6 -21.92 -2.59 -17.61
C SER A 6 -22.47 -3.72 -16.73
N LYS A 7 -21.92 -4.93 -16.79
CA LYS A 7 -22.31 -6.03 -15.87
C LYS A 7 -22.14 -5.64 -14.39
N ALA A 8 -21.09 -4.89 -14.04
CA ALA A 8 -20.88 -4.44 -12.66
C ALA A 8 -22.00 -3.54 -12.12
N THR A 9 -22.79 -2.87 -12.98
CA THR A 9 -23.96 -2.08 -12.55
C THR A 9 -25.18 -2.94 -12.18
N GLU A 10 -25.20 -4.23 -12.53
CA GLU A 10 -26.35 -5.10 -12.19
C GLU A 10 -26.45 -5.38 -10.69
N SER A 11 -25.36 -5.20 -9.94
CA SER A 11 -25.28 -5.51 -8.51
C SER A 11 -25.83 -4.41 -7.57
N HIS A 12 -26.08 -3.19 -8.06
CA HIS A 12 -26.64 -2.07 -7.28
C HIS A 12 -27.15 -0.95 -8.22
N SER A 13 -28.02 -0.08 -7.72
CA SER A 13 -28.74 0.89 -8.57
C SER A 13 -28.07 2.28 -8.69
N ARG A 14 -26.89 2.50 -8.11
CA ARG A 14 -26.24 3.83 -8.09
C ARG A 14 -25.71 4.25 -9.46
N ASN A 15 -25.15 3.32 -10.21
CA ASN A 15 -24.60 3.57 -11.54
C ASN A 15 -25.53 2.98 -12.61
N LYS A 16 -25.82 3.73 -13.68
CA LYS A 16 -26.85 3.34 -14.66
C LYS A 16 -26.32 2.63 -15.92
N ALA A 17 -25.11 2.94 -16.36
CA ALA A 17 -24.56 2.45 -17.63
C ALA A 17 -23.24 1.69 -17.46
N TYR A 18 -22.32 2.22 -16.66
CA TYR A 18 -21.03 1.61 -16.40
C TYR A 18 -20.60 1.86 -14.95
N GLN A 19 -19.99 0.85 -14.34
CA GLN A 19 -19.32 0.96 -13.07
C GLN A 19 -17.84 0.58 -13.21
N PHE A 20 -16.98 1.52 -12.82
CA PHE A 20 -15.54 1.30 -12.74
C PHE A 20 -15.09 0.98 -11.31
N TRP A 21 -15.55 1.77 -10.34
CA TRP A 21 -15.22 1.58 -8.93
C TRP A 21 -16.07 0.50 -8.28
N GLN A 22 -15.45 -0.35 -7.46
CA GLN A 22 -16.21 -1.26 -6.60
C GLN A 22 -16.96 -0.48 -5.51
N TYR A 23 -18.06 -1.06 -5.03
CA TYR A 23 -18.85 -0.43 -3.99
C TYR A 23 -18.23 -0.70 -2.60
N GLY A 24 -18.21 0.33 -1.76
CA GLY A 24 -17.66 0.27 -0.41
C GLY A 24 -16.23 0.78 -0.33
N ASN A 25 -15.84 1.19 0.87
CA ASN A 25 -14.45 1.46 1.24
C ASN A 25 -14.15 0.73 2.55
N HIS A 26 -12.88 0.47 2.81
CA HIS A 26 -12.43 -0.12 4.08
C HIS A 26 -11.51 0.89 4.76
N ALA A 27 -12.11 1.96 5.28
CA ALA A 27 -11.37 2.96 6.04
C ALA A 27 -11.01 2.36 7.41
N GLU A 28 -9.71 2.32 7.71
CA GLU A 28 -9.18 1.92 9.00
C GLU A 28 -8.40 3.10 9.58
N GLU A 29 -8.77 3.52 10.78
CA GLU A 29 -8.05 4.59 11.48
C GLU A 29 -6.72 4.07 12.02
N VAL A 30 -5.69 4.90 11.91
CA VAL A 30 -4.33 4.56 12.35
C VAL A 30 -4.13 5.12 13.76
N TYR A 31 -4.23 4.23 14.75
CA TYR A 31 -4.12 4.61 16.18
C TYR A 31 -2.72 4.50 16.77
N THR A 32 -1.81 3.76 16.11
CA THR A 32 -0.47 3.53 16.63
C THR A 32 0.57 3.56 15.52
N LEU A 33 1.80 3.94 15.87
CA LEU A 33 2.93 3.92 14.95
C LEU A 33 3.22 2.50 14.43
N HIS A 34 3.08 1.48 15.28
CA HIS A 34 3.22 0.09 14.85
C HIS A 34 2.21 -0.28 13.75
N PHE A 35 0.94 0.09 13.94
CA PHE A 35 -0.10 -0.17 12.96
C PHE A 35 0.13 0.60 11.66
N LEU A 36 0.62 1.85 11.75
CA LEU A 36 1.03 2.62 10.57
C LEU A 36 2.05 1.85 9.74
N TRP A 37 3.14 1.40 10.37
CA TRP A 37 4.21 0.68 9.67
C TRP A 37 3.76 -0.64 9.08
N ASP A 38 2.83 -1.35 9.73
CA ASP A 38 2.24 -2.57 9.18
C ASP A 38 1.48 -2.31 7.88
N LYS A 39 0.69 -1.24 7.84
CA LYS A 39 -0.04 -0.85 6.63
C LYS A 39 0.90 -0.28 5.57
N LEU A 40 1.91 0.50 5.97
CA LEU A 40 2.91 1.05 5.06
C LEU A 40 3.70 -0.06 4.34
N ASN A 41 4.18 -1.06 5.11
CA ASN A 41 4.82 -2.25 4.57
C ASN A 41 3.91 -3.02 3.62
N TYR A 42 2.65 -3.22 4.00
CA TYR A 42 1.67 -3.87 3.14
C TYR A 42 1.52 -3.14 1.80
N ILE A 43 1.34 -1.81 1.84
CA ILE A 43 1.15 -0.99 0.64
C ILE A 43 2.39 -1.01 -0.25
N HIS A 44 3.59 -0.81 0.31
CA HIS A 44 4.84 -0.81 -0.46
C HIS A 44 5.18 -2.18 -1.05
N LEU A 45 4.81 -3.28 -0.39
CA LEU A 45 5.04 -4.65 -0.91
C LEU A 45 3.94 -5.14 -1.86
N ASN A 46 2.82 -4.44 -2.00
CA ASN A 46 1.74 -4.88 -2.90
C ASN A 46 2.19 -5.04 -4.37
N PRO A 47 2.99 -4.13 -4.97
CA PRO A 47 3.52 -4.33 -6.32
C PRO A 47 4.39 -5.58 -6.46
N VAL A 48 5.16 -5.92 -5.43
CA VAL A 48 6.00 -7.14 -5.40
C VAL A 48 5.11 -8.39 -5.30
N ARG A 49 4.15 -8.40 -4.36
CA ARG A 49 3.19 -9.50 -4.20
C ARG A 49 2.32 -9.73 -5.45
N ALA A 50 2.05 -8.67 -6.19
CA ALA A 50 1.34 -8.72 -7.46
C ALA A 50 2.22 -9.18 -8.64
N GLY A 51 3.54 -9.33 -8.43
CA GLY A 51 4.50 -9.76 -9.46
C GLY A 51 4.82 -8.68 -10.49
N LEU A 52 4.56 -7.40 -10.19
CA LEU A 52 4.81 -6.29 -11.11
C LEU A 52 6.27 -5.86 -11.12
N VAL A 53 6.93 -5.93 -9.95
CA VAL A 53 8.32 -5.53 -9.74
C VAL A 53 8.98 -6.49 -8.75
N ASP A 54 10.31 -6.61 -8.83
CA ASP A 54 11.09 -7.46 -7.92
C ASP A 54 11.32 -6.80 -6.54
N LYS A 55 11.53 -5.48 -6.53
CA LYS A 55 11.71 -4.67 -5.32
C LYS A 55 10.63 -3.61 -5.18
N ALA A 56 10.23 -3.29 -3.94
CA ALA A 56 9.17 -2.32 -3.65
C ALA A 56 9.45 -0.92 -4.26
N HIS A 57 10.67 -0.41 -4.12
CA HIS A 57 11.05 0.91 -4.63
C HIS A 57 11.15 0.99 -6.17
N TYR A 58 11.09 -0.13 -6.91
CA TYR A 58 11.04 -0.11 -8.37
C TYR A 58 9.66 0.30 -8.91
N TYR A 59 8.60 0.26 -8.10
CA TYR A 59 7.28 0.71 -8.51
C TYR A 59 7.15 2.24 -8.36
N ILE A 60 7.32 2.96 -9.48
CA ILE A 60 7.40 4.43 -9.50
C ILE A 60 6.14 5.16 -8.99
N TYR A 61 4.99 4.49 -9.02
CA TYR A 61 3.72 5.04 -8.52
C TYR A 61 3.46 4.69 -7.04
N SER A 62 4.53 4.53 -6.26
CA SER A 62 4.50 4.34 -4.82
C SER A 62 5.58 5.19 -4.16
N SER A 63 5.30 5.62 -2.93
CA SER A 63 6.25 6.29 -2.05
C SER A 63 7.39 5.39 -1.56
N ALA A 64 7.39 4.08 -1.89
CA ALA A 64 8.44 3.17 -1.47
C ALA A 64 9.86 3.68 -1.83
N SER A 65 10.01 4.35 -2.97
CA SER A 65 11.26 4.99 -3.38
C SER A 65 11.71 6.10 -2.42
N ASN A 66 10.79 6.93 -1.91
CA ASN A 66 11.12 7.99 -0.96
C ASN A 66 11.76 7.43 0.32
N TYR A 67 11.34 6.24 0.78
CA TYR A 67 11.87 5.61 1.99
C TYR A 67 13.24 4.96 1.79
N VAL A 68 13.53 4.46 0.59
CA VAL A 68 14.79 3.75 0.30
C VAL A 68 15.85 4.67 -0.29
N LEU A 69 15.47 5.47 -1.29
CA LEU A 69 16.36 6.30 -2.09
C LEU A 69 16.36 7.76 -1.66
N GLY A 70 15.43 8.15 -0.78
CA GLY A 70 15.24 9.55 -0.37
C GLY A 70 14.55 10.43 -1.41
N ASN A 71 14.05 9.86 -2.51
CA ASN A 71 13.30 10.58 -3.54
C ASN A 71 12.20 9.71 -4.16
N GLY A 72 11.21 10.34 -4.77
CA GLY A 72 10.11 9.68 -5.46
C GLY A 72 9.41 10.64 -6.43
N LEU A 73 8.30 10.20 -7.03
CA LEU A 73 7.55 11.03 -7.97
C LEU A 73 6.96 12.29 -7.31
N LEU A 74 6.65 12.19 -6.01
CA LEU A 74 6.15 13.27 -5.18
C LEU A 74 6.98 13.34 -3.90
N ASP A 75 7.10 14.54 -3.35
CA ASP A 75 7.66 14.73 -2.02
C ASP A 75 6.66 14.24 -0.97
N VAL A 76 7.16 13.46 -0.01
CA VAL A 76 6.34 12.89 1.07
C VAL A 76 7.03 13.14 2.41
N GLU A 77 6.22 13.38 3.43
CA GLU A 77 6.70 13.36 4.80
C GLU A 77 6.87 11.92 5.25
N LEU A 78 8.07 11.56 5.68
CA LEU A 78 8.37 10.20 6.13
C LEU A 78 7.80 9.99 7.54
N ALA A 79 7.25 8.80 7.75
CA ALA A 79 6.83 8.36 9.07
C ALA A 79 8.03 8.27 10.03
N ASP A 80 7.79 8.54 11.31
CA ASP A 80 8.78 8.32 12.37
C ASP A 80 9.29 6.88 12.35
N ASN A 81 10.57 6.70 12.71
CA ASN A 81 11.19 5.39 12.74
C ASN A 81 10.40 4.40 13.61
N PRO A 82 10.24 3.14 13.18
CA PRO A 82 9.47 2.15 13.93
C PRO A 82 10.16 1.87 15.27
N VAL A 83 9.37 1.77 16.33
CA VAL A 83 9.86 1.34 17.65
C VAL A 83 10.00 -0.18 17.64
N ILE A 84 11.25 -0.66 17.63
CA ILE A 84 11.57 -2.09 17.62
C ILE A 84 11.71 -2.60 19.06
N ASP A 85 10.92 -3.61 19.40
CA ASP A 85 11.12 -4.38 20.64
C ASP A 85 12.21 -5.44 20.42
N VAL A 86 13.42 -5.14 20.90
CA VAL A 86 14.59 -6.00 20.77
C VAL A 86 14.45 -7.34 21.51
N THR A 87 13.46 -7.49 22.39
CA THR A 87 13.21 -8.76 23.10
C THR A 87 12.42 -9.75 22.23
N LYS A 88 11.74 -9.27 21.19
CA LYS A 88 10.94 -10.10 20.28
C LYS A 88 11.76 -10.47 19.05
N LYS A 89 12.00 -11.78 18.85
CA LYS A 89 12.83 -12.32 17.76
C LYS A 89 12.41 -11.88 16.35
N ASN A 90 11.13 -11.60 16.10
CA ASN A 90 10.60 -11.33 14.76
C ASN A 90 10.43 -9.84 14.44
N GLU A 91 10.54 -8.94 15.42
CA GLU A 91 10.34 -7.49 15.20
C GLU A 91 11.51 -6.88 14.41
N PHE A 92 12.73 -7.37 14.62
CA PHE A 92 13.92 -6.85 13.93
C PHE A 92 13.83 -7.00 12.40
N TRP A 93 13.35 -8.14 11.91
CA TRP A 93 13.27 -8.41 10.47
C TRP A 93 12.08 -7.73 9.78
N LYS A 94 11.08 -7.29 10.54
CA LYS A 94 9.79 -6.80 10.01
C LYS A 94 9.94 -5.51 9.19
N TYR A 95 10.95 -4.70 9.49
CA TYR A 95 11.16 -3.38 8.87
C TYR A 95 12.39 -3.32 7.95
N ASN A 96 13.05 -4.44 7.68
CA ASN A 96 14.26 -4.47 6.84
C ASN A 96 13.98 -4.31 5.34
N ASN A 97 12.72 -4.17 4.92
CA ASN A 97 12.36 -4.02 3.50
C ASN A 97 12.91 -2.73 2.86
N TYR A 98 13.39 -1.78 3.67
CA TYR A 98 13.98 -0.51 3.21
C TYR A 98 15.49 -0.44 3.39
N ASN A 99 16.10 -1.50 3.93
CA ASN A 99 17.54 -1.62 4.07
C ASN A 99 18.05 -2.35 2.81
N ASP A 100 18.49 -1.60 1.81
CA ASP A 100 19.22 -2.15 0.66
C ASP A 100 20.69 -2.46 1.01
#